data_AF-A0AAN7J3B6-F1
#
_entry.id   AF-A0AAN7J3B6-F1
#
_cell.length_a   1.000
_cell.length_b   1.000
_cell.length_c   1.000
_cell.angle_alpha   90.00
_cell.angle_beta   90.00
_cell.angle_gamma   90.00
#
_symmetry.space_group_name_H-M   'P 1'
#
loop_
_entity.id
_entity.type
_entity.pdbx_description
1 polymer ?
#
loop_
_entity_poly.entity_id
_entity_poly.type
_entity_poly.pdbx_seq_one_letter_code
_entity_poly.pdbx_strand_id
1 'polypeptide(L)'
;MSNLGAEVSFQKFYPQSNQFHPLHFFSSPDSATIRENISCSSYGLNTVGIIRAPRGDGKEAIVLVTPYNSEKIGLGEALSLGIAYSVFSLLTRVTWLAKDIIWVVADSKYGEYAAVDAWLRDYYIPVFSGLGIQNAEMCHGLEENTIRERNMRDGFKRAGTMAAALVIKVADRSEQFEDSLSIYAEASNGQMPNLDLINIVNYLAVHRQGLRIKVEKMWSLLNCKWLKILGEILESLGHLAKNLNPQWKFGIPAADYVEGTATLTSSLYYQALGIPTGPHGAFRDYQVDAVTLEISSRVSSNNKGRQNDFLLRGGRLIEGVIRSVNNLLEKFHQSFFLYLLTSPTSLYAHANNLDPSFEKNESNHPASAADELGITLRSWKWLYAAKKVLVVHLWGAVVLLLPYFICQIPNCTPTTSFVVWVLLSIFSLLILFWILGSPFSYVYASQPQQREWALLKSVTISAAFIGLCLMSVINFATAEIGALLMVPMCLMAHPLKLDVKSRKLRNFSRVACNLALGFIGFPPTAFLVFKGVFEGFDGISVGDFWNWLESIWAWSSATYLYIGMIHLPCWILCIHVILHPC
;
A
#
# COMPACT_ATOMS: atom_id res chain seq x y z
N MET A 1 4.86 34.64 -0.47
CA MET A 1 4.56 34.32 0.95
C MET A 1 4.98 35.45 1.88
N SER A 2 6.22 35.94 1.81
CA SER A 2 6.73 37.04 2.66
C SER A 2 5.85 38.31 2.62
N ASN A 3 5.42 38.74 1.41
CA ASN A 3 4.54 39.89 1.24
C ASN A 3 3.15 39.73 1.90
N LEU A 4 2.76 38.49 2.26
CA LEU A 4 1.52 38.22 2.98
C LEU A 4 1.71 38.23 4.51
N GLY A 5 2.92 38.51 5.01
CA GLY A 5 3.25 38.49 6.44
C GLY A 5 3.56 37.10 6.99
N ALA A 6 3.70 36.08 6.14
CA ALA A 6 4.07 34.73 6.56
C ALA A 6 5.56 34.60 6.85
N GLU A 7 5.91 33.76 7.83
CA GLU A 7 7.28 33.33 8.09
C GLU A 7 7.73 32.41 6.96
N VAL A 8 8.74 32.80 6.17
CA VAL A 8 9.22 31.99 5.03
C VAL A 8 10.55 31.32 5.38
N SER A 9 10.68 30.05 5.04
CA SER A 9 11.93 29.29 5.10
C SER A 9 12.12 28.45 3.85
N PHE A 10 13.38 28.18 3.51
CA PHE A 10 13.76 27.33 2.38
C PHE A 10 14.47 26.09 2.88
N GLN A 11 14.09 24.93 2.37
CA GLN A 11 14.69 23.66 2.74
C GLN A 11 15.31 23.00 1.50
N LYS A 12 16.60 22.71 1.59
CA LYS A 12 17.36 22.00 0.56
C LYS A 12 17.33 20.51 0.87
N PHE A 13 17.07 19.68 -0.12
CA PHE A 13 17.15 18.23 0.02
C PHE A 13 17.84 17.60 -1.20
N TYR A 14 18.40 16.41 -1.01
CA TYR A 14 19.11 15.67 -2.04
C TYR A 14 18.33 14.41 -2.40
N PRO A 15 18.43 13.93 -3.66
CA PRO A 15 17.83 12.66 -4.02
C PRO A 15 18.45 11.53 -3.18
N GLN A 16 17.59 10.64 -2.68
CA GLN A 16 18.06 9.40 -2.07
C GLN A 16 18.36 8.40 -3.19
N SER A 17 19.52 7.74 -3.11
CA SER A 17 19.84 6.64 -4.00
C SER A 17 19.14 5.37 -3.49
N ASN A 18 18.29 4.77 -4.33
CA ASN A 18 17.68 3.49 -4.02
C ASN A 18 18.71 2.38 -4.22
N GLN A 19 19.54 2.11 -3.22
CA GLN A 19 20.37 0.91 -3.20
C GLN A 19 19.60 -0.24 -2.58
N PHE A 20 19.56 -1.38 -3.27
CA PHE A 20 18.97 -2.59 -2.71
C PHE A 20 19.59 -2.86 -1.34
N HIS A 21 18.79 -2.95 -0.27
CA HIS A 21 19.24 -3.35 1.06
C HIS A 21 18.28 -4.41 1.61
N PRO A 22 18.77 -5.55 2.10
CA PRO A 22 17.89 -6.67 2.44
C PRO A 22 16.97 -6.38 3.64
N LEU A 23 17.40 -5.48 4.53
CA LEU A 23 16.63 -5.06 5.71
C LEU A 23 15.97 -3.68 5.52
N HIS A 24 15.85 -3.19 4.28
CA HIS A 24 15.30 -1.86 3.98
C HIS A 24 13.91 -1.62 4.60
N PHE A 25 13.08 -2.67 4.70
CA PHE A 25 11.79 -2.62 5.37
C PHE A 25 11.89 -2.37 6.90
N PHE A 26 12.95 -2.83 7.54
CA PHE A 26 13.16 -2.75 8.99
C PHE A 26 14.11 -1.62 9.40
N SER A 27 14.90 -1.09 8.46
CA SER A 27 15.74 0.08 8.68
C SER A 27 14.92 1.35 8.47
N SER A 28 15.07 2.32 9.38
CA SER A 28 14.75 3.70 9.05
C SER A 28 15.54 4.09 7.79
N PRO A 29 15.00 4.87 6.83
CA PRO A 29 15.75 5.34 5.69
C PRO A 29 17.03 6.02 6.17
N ASP A 30 18.15 5.29 6.10
CA ASP A 30 19.43 5.73 6.65
C ASP A 30 19.84 7.01 5.94
N SER A 31 20.35 7.97 6.71
CA SER A 31 21.02 9.16 6.20
C SER A 31 22.38 8.83 5.57
N ALA A 32 22.49 7.71 4.85
CA ALA A 32 23.63 7.39 4.01
C ALA A 32 23.54 8.31 2.78
N THR A 33 23.83 9.59 3.00
CA THR A 33 24.18 10.51 1.93
C THR A 33 25.44 9.92 1.32
N ILE A 34 25.32 9.20 0.21
CA ILE A 34 26.49 8.78 -0.54
C ILE A 34 27.21 10.08 -0.89
N ARG A 35 28.41 10.24 -0.35
CA ARG A 35 29.36 11.32 -0.65
C ARG A 35 29.91 11.17 -2.06
N GLU A 36 29.03 11.15 -3.05
CA GLU A 36 29.43 11.41 -4.42
C GLU A 36 29.44 12.92 -4.60
N ASN A 37 30.50 13.44 -5.24
CA ASN A 37 30.78 14.87 -5.42
C ASN A 37 29.52 15.69 -5.67
N ILE A 38 28.99 16.33 -4.61
CA ILE A 38 27.78 17.12 -4.67
C ILE A 38 28.09 18.36 -5.51
N SER A 39 27.77 18.28 -6.81
CA SER A 39 27.71 19.46 -7.65
C SER A 39 26.54 20.33 -7.16
N CYS A 40 26.76 21.62 -7.00
CA CYS A 40 25.78 22.53 -6.43
C CYS A 40 24.53 22.80 -7.29
N SER A 41 24.33 22.01 -8.36
CA SER A 41 23.14 21.95 -9.21
C SER A 41 22.23 20.73 -8.96
N SER A 42 22.55 19.88 -7.97
CA SER A 42 21.90 18.56 -7.77
C SER A 42 20.94 18.45 -6.57
N TYR A 43 20.48 19.57 -6.01
CA TYR A 43 19.53 19.58 -4.87
C TYR A 43 18.15 20.11 -5.29
N GLY A 44 17.10 19.61 -4.63
CA GLY A 44 15.75 20.16 -4.71
C GLY A 44 15.51 21.22 -3.62
N LEU A 45 14.61 22.17 -3.90
CA LEU A 45 14.33 23.30 -2.99
C LEU A 45 12.85 23.42 -2.64
N ASN A 46 12.49 23.01 -1.42
CA ASN A 46 11.17 23.25 -0.87
C ASN A 46 11.08 24.68 -0.31
N THR A 47 9.99 25.38 -0.64
CA THR A 47 9.68 26.68 -0.05
C THR A 47 8.53 26.54 0.93
N VAL A 48 8.72 26.98 2.17
CA VAL A 48 7.75 26.81 3.25
C VAL A 48 7.32 28.17 3.77
N GLY A 49 6.01 28.40 3.89
CA GLY A 49 5.43 29.58 4.51
C GLY A 49 4.57 29.20 5.72
N ILE A 50 4.79 29.84 6.87
CA ILE A 50 4.03 29.59 8.10
C ILE A 50 3.21 30.85 8.46
N ILE A 51 1.92 30.65 8.74
CA ILE A 51 1.01 31.66 9.27
C ILE A 51 0.68 31.26 10.71
N ARG A 52 0.88 32.18 11.65
CA ARG A 52 0.50 31.99 13.05
C ARG A 52 -0.99 32.24 13.24
N ALA A 53 -1.68 31.34 13.94
CA ALA A 53 -3.10 31.45 14.22
C ALA A 53 -3.38 32.60 15.21
N PRO A 54 -4.34 33.50 14.93
CA PRO A 54 -4.70 34.60 15.82
C PRO A 54 -5.39 34.14 17.12
N ARG A 55 -6.04 32.96 17.11
CA ARG A 55 -6.70 32.38 18.29
C ARG A 55 -5.99 31.14 18.85
N GLY A 56 -4.89 30.72 18.21
CA GLY A 56 -4.14 29.54 18.61
C GLY A 56 -2.97 29.89 19.53
N ASP A 57 -2.50 28.91 20.29
CA ASP A 57 -1.27 29.01 21.10
C ASP A 57 -0.02 28.54 20.33
N GLY A 58 -0.16 28.26 19.03
CA GLY A 58 0.91 27.78 18.15
C GLY A 58 1.30 26.30 18.35
N LYS A 59 0.56 25.53 19.17
CA LYS A 59 0.86 24.11 19.44
C LYS A 59 0.34 23.13 18.39
N GLU A 60 -0.55 23.57 17.52
CA GLU A 60 -1.11 22.76 16.45
C GLU A 60 -1.02 23.47 15.11
N ALA A 61 -0.88 22.70 14.04
CA ALA A 61 -0.77 23.21 12.68
C ALA A 61 -1.56 22.37 11.67
N ILE A 62 -2.00 22.99 10.59
CA ILE A 62 -2.58 22.35 9.40
C ILE A 62 -1.60 22.57 8.24
N VAL A 63 -1.27 21.50 7.51
CA VAL A 63 -0.32 21.56 6.40
C VAL A 63 -1.05 21.59 5.07
N LEU A 64 -0.67 22.53 4.21
CA LEU A 64 -1.04 22.59 2.80
C LEU A 64 0.20 22.25 2.00
N VAL A 65 0.08 21.35 1.04
CA VAL A 65 1.19 20.98 0.15
C VAL A 65 0.79 21.22 -1.29
N THR A 66 1.68 21.86 -2.05
CA THR A 66 1.55 21.96 -3.51
C THR A 66 2.84 21.49 -4.16
N PRO A 67 2.84 20.31 -4.80
CA PRO A 67 3.97 19.88 -5.60
C PRO A 67 4.09 20.74 -6.87
N TYR A 68 5.31 21.03 -7.29
CA TYR A 68 5.62 21.67 -8.57
C TYR A 68 6.96 21.14 -9.08
N ASN A 69 7.18 21.11 -10.39
CA ASN A 69 8.48 20.73 -10.95
C ASN A 69 9.31 21.98 -11.29
N SER A 70 10.45 22.15 -10.63
CA SER A 70 11.32 23.31 -10.83
C SER A 70 11.96 23.39 -12.23
N GLU A 71 12.11 22.26 -12.94
CA GLU A 71 12.71 22.22 -14.28
C GLU A 71 11.69 22.53 -15.39
N LYS A 72 10.45 22.06 -15.21
CA LYS A 72 9.38 22.26 -16.20
C LYS A 72 8.02 22.41 -15.51
N ILE A 73 7.62 23.66 -15.31
CA ILE A 73 6.33 23.98 -14.68
C ILE A 73 5.19 23.75 -15.68
N GLY A 74 4.32 22.79 -15.36
CA GLY A 74 3.09 22.51 -16.10
C GLY A 74 2.01 23.57 -15.88
N LEU A 75 0.97 23.59 -16.74
CA LEU A 75 -0.18 24.49 -16.53
C LEU A 75 -0.95 24.09 -15.25
N GLY A 76 -1.17 22.79 -15.04
CA GLY A 76 -1.81 22.26 -13.85
C GLY A 76 -1.05 22.62 -12.57
N GLU A 77 0.28 22.52 -12.57
CA GLU A 77 1.12 22.95 -11.45
C GLU A 77 1.00 24.46 -11.18
N ALA A 78 1.05 25.29 -12.22
CA ALA A 78 0.87 26.73 -12.08
C ALA A 78 -0.52 27.09 -11.51
N LEU A 79 -1.57 26.38 -11.94
CA LEU A 79 -2.92 26.54 -11.40
C LEU A 79 -3.02 26.05 -9.94
N SER A 80 -2.33 24.95 -9.61
CA SER A 80 -2.25 24.41 -8.24
C SER A 80 -1.63 25.44 -7.30
N LEU A 81 -0.48 26.01 -7.69
CA LEU A 81 0.18 27.10 -6.97
C LEU A 81 -0.72 28.34 -6.87
N GLY A 82 -1.45 28.69 -7.93
CA GLY A 82 -2.37 29.83 -7.94
C GLY A 82 -3.54 29.68 -6.97
N ILE A 83 -4.18 28.50 -6.92
CA ILE A 83 -5.25 28.22 -5.96
C ILE A 83 -4.71 28.23 -4.54
N ALA A 84 -3.60 27.51 -4.29
CA ALA A 84 -3.02 27.45 -2.96
C ALA A 84 -2.56 28.83 -2.46
N TYR A 85 -1.94 29.64 -3.34
CA TYR A 85 -1.61 31.03 -3.01
C TYR A 85 -2.84 31.85 -2.63
N SER A 86 -3.94 31.70 -3.39
CA SER A 86 -5.19 32.43 -3.15
C SER A 86 -5.82 32.03 -1.81
N VAL A 87 -5.85 30.73 -1.51
CA VAL A 87 -6.31 30.21 -0.23
C VAL A 87 -5.39 30.67 0.91
N PHE A 88 -4.07 30.56 0.75
CA PHE A 88 -3.11 30.99 1.76
C PHE A 88 -3.21 32.50 2.03
N SER A 89 -3.41 33.32 1.00
CA SER A 89 -3.68 34.76 1.14
C SER A 89 -4.97 35.03 1.91
N LEU A 90 -6.06 34.28 1.64
CA LEU A 90 -7.27 34.36 2.44
C LEU A 90 -6.99 34.02 3.91
N LEU A 91 -6.25 32.95 4.18
CA LEU A 91 -5.95 32.48 5.53
C LEU A 91 -5.10 33.47 6.34
N THR A 92 -4.26 34.29 5.70
CA THR A 92 -3.55 35.38 6.42
C THR A 92 -4.47 36.48 6.96
N ARG A 93 -5.69 36.61 6.44
CA ARG A 93 -6.61 37.71 6.75
C ARG A 93 -7.73 37.30 7.70
N VAL A 94 -7.92 36.00 7.94
CA VAL A 94 -9.03 35.51 8.75
C VAL A 94 -8.71 35.54 10.25
N THR A 95 -9.72 35.81 11.06
CA THR A 95 -9.60 35.91 12.52
C THR A 95 -10.05 34.65 13.26
N TRP A 96 -10.57 33.64 12.55
CA TRP A 96 -11.14 32.41 13.13
C TRP A 96 -10.14 31.26 13.23
N LEU A 97 -8.92 31.42 12.70
CA LEU A 97 -7.89 30.39 12.78
C LEU A 97 -7.44 30.18 14.24
N ALA A 98 -7.46 28.92 14.66
CA ALA A 98 -7.04 28.42 15.96
C ALA A 98 -5.80 27.50 15.85
N LYS A 99 -5.45 27.05 14.65
CA LYS A 99 -4.25 26.25 14.35
C LYS A 99 -3.39 26.96 13.31
N ASP A 100 -2.07 26.90 13.47
CA ASP A 100 -1.12 27.50 12.53
C ASP A 100 -1.30 26.88 11.13
N ILE A 101 -1.01 27.63 10.07
CA ILE A 101 -1.06 27.10 8.70
C ILE A 101 0.36 27.03 8.16
N ILE A 102 0.78 25.84 7.74
CA ILE A 102 2.03 25.62 7.02
C ILE A 102 1.69 25.39 5.56
N TRP A 103 2.27 26.15 4.64
CA TRP A 103 2.20 25.88 3.20
C TRP A 103 3.57 25.48 2.68
N VAL A 104 3.69 24.23 2.25
CA VAL A 104 4.87 23.64 1.64
C VAL A 104 4.70 23.62 0.13
N VAL A 105 5.50 24.41 -0.56
CA VAL A 105 5.66 24.37 -2.01
C VAL A 105 6.81 23.38 -2.29
N ALA A 106 6.43 22.15 -2.62
CA ALA A 106 7.32 21.00 -2.67
C ALA A 106 7.91 20.80 -4.07
N ASP A 107 9.24 20.82 -4.18
CA ASP A 107 9.94 20.69 -5.46
C ASP A 107 10.01 19.22 -5.89
N SER A 108 9.16 18.85 -6.83
CA SER A 108 8.98 17.47 -7.31
C SER A 108 10.03 17.01 -8.33
N LYS A 109 11.13 17.77 -8.52
CA LYS A 109 12.24 17.39 -9.42
C LYS A 109 12.73 15.94 -9.24
N TYR A 110 12.75 15.46 -7.99
CA TYR A 110 13.15 14.09 -7.64
C TYR A 110 11.97 13.20 -7.20
N GLY A 111 10.75 13.58 -7.59
CA GLY A 111 9.50 12.92 -7.21
C GLY A 111 8.71 13.69 -6.14
N GLU A 112 7.38 13.68 -6.26
CA GLU A 112 6.49 14.40 -5.35
C GLU A 112 6.58 13.90 -3.91
N TYR A 113 6.64 12.57 -3.71
CA TYR A 113 6.78 11.95 -2.39
C TYR A 113 8.09 12.33 -1.72
N ALA A 114 9.22 12.20 -2.44
CA ALA A 114 10.55 12.43 -1.90
C ALA A 114 10.73 13.87 -1.39
N ALA A 115 10.16 14.85 -2.09
CA ALA A 115 10.19 16.24 -1.68
C ALA A 115 9.50 16.46 -0.33
N VAL A 116 8.35 15.83 -0.11
CA VAL A 116 7.57 15.95 1.13
C VAL A 116 8.18 15.12 2.26
N ASP A 117 8.66 13.90 1.98
CA ASP A 117 9.37 13.06 2.95
C ASP A 117 10.60 13.78 3.50
N ALA A 118 11.41 14.38 2.62
CA ALA A 118 12.59 15.12 3.05
C ALA A 118 12.21 16.29 3.96
N TRP A 119 11.13 17.02 3.67
CA TRP A 119 10.64 18.10 4.53
C TRP A 119 10.15 17.60 5.90
N LEU A 120 9.37 16.52 5.92
CA LEU A 120 8.87 15.94 7.15
C LEU A 120 10.01 15.40 8.02
N ARG A 121 11.01 14.78 7.41
CA ARG A 121 12.21 14.32 8.11
C ARG A 121 12.90 15.45 8.85
N ASP A 122 13.15 16.58 8.18
CA ASP A 122 13.76 17.75 8.82
C ASP A 122 12.82 18.42 9.81
N TYR A 123 11.50 18.28 9.66
CA TYR A 123 10.50 18.78 10.61
C TYR A 123 10.50 18.02 11.93
N TYR A 124 10.59 16.69 11.88
CA TYR A 124 10.52 15.83 13.07
C TYR A 124 11.90 15.53 13.67
N ILE A 125 12.98 15.50 12.87
CA ILE A 125 14.35 15.22 13.31
C ILE A 125 15.16 16.52 13.24
N PRO A 126 15.22 17.33 14.31
CA PRO A 126 16.06 18.52 14.33
C PRO A 126 17.54 18.14 14.28
N VAL A 127 18.21 18.51 13.20
CA VAL A 127 19.67 18.59 13.17
C VAL A 127 20.04 19.90 13.87
N PHE A 128 20.33 19.83 15.17
CA PHE A 128 20.91 20.97 15.89
C PHE A 128 22.33 21.19 15.37
N SER A 129 22.50 22.23 14.56
CA SER A 129 23.77 22.65 13.98
C SER A 129 24.74 23.18 15.05
N GLY A 130 25.32 22.26 15.82
CA GLY A 130 26.51 22.47 16.64
C GLY A 130 27.75 21.71 16.16
N LEU A 131 27.60 20.75 15.23
CA LEU A 131 28.71 19.85 14.88
C LEU A 131 28.82 19.43 13.39
N GLY A 132 28.07 20.04 12.46
CA GLY A 132 27.97 19.54 11.07
C GLY A 132 28.30 20.52 9.95
N ILE A 133 28.53 21.81 10.23
CA ILE A 133 28.76 22.82 9.19
C ILE A 133 30.26 23.05 9.02
N GLN A 134 30.97 22.07 8.46
CA GLN A 134 32.25 22.35 7.77
C GLN A 134 32.18 22.02 6.27
N ASN A 135 31.16 21.29 5.81
CA ASN A 135 31.18 20.76 4.44
C ASN A 135 30.15 21.40 3.48
N ALA A 136 29.28 22.29 3.97
CA ALA A 136 28.32 23.01 3.13
C ALA A 136 28.86 24.35 2.55
N GLU A 137 30.05 24.78 2.97
CA GLU A 137 30.62 26.09 2.60
C GLU A 137 31.50 26.09 1.34
N MET A 138 31.65 24.95 0.65
CA MET A 138 32.53 24.86 -0.53
C MET A 138 31.89 25.36 -1.85
N CYS A 139 30.65 25.84 -1.83
CA CYS A 139 29.94 26.35 -3.02
C CYS A 139 29.72 27.86 -3.09
N HIS A 140 30.49 28.66 -2.35
CA HIS A 140 30.51 30.11 -2.57
C HIS A 140 31.63 30.48 -3.56
N GLY A 141 31.30 30.45 -4.85
CA GLY A 141 32.11 30.99 -5.93
C GLY A 141 31.32 32.02 -6.75
N LEU A 142 31.69 33.29 -6.57
CA LEU A 142 31.41 34.47 -7.42
C LEU A 142 29.95 34.86 -7.73
N GLU A 143 29.45 35.91 -7.06
CA GLU A 143 29.33 37.27 -7.64
C GLU A 143 28.81 38.25 -6.58
N GLU A 144 29.43 39.44 -6.56
CA GLU A 144 29.23 40.51 -5.59
C GLU A 144 27.84 41.14 -5.71
N ASN A 145 27.01 40.97 -4.66
CA ASN A 145 26.01 41.95 -4.15
C ASN A 145 25.18 41.43 -2.95
N THR A 146 25.61 40.36 -2.29
CA THR A 146 24.82 39.61 -1.30
C THR A 146 25.17 39.95 0.15
N ILE A 147 25.45 41.22 0.47
CA ILE A 147 25.51 41.69 1.86
C ILE A 147 24.10 41.69 2.50
N ARG A 148 23.04 41.63 1.68
CA ARG A 148 21.65 41.44 2.14
C ARG A 148 21.22 39.98 2.36
N GLU A 149 21.95 38.99 1.84
CA GLU A 149 21.59 37.57 1.98
C GLU A 149 22.25 36.88 3.18
N ARG A 150 23.30 37.47 3.76
CA ARG A 150 23.95 36.90 4.97
C ARG A 150 23.05 36.90 6.21
N ASN A 151 21.99 37.71 6.23
CA ASN A 151 21.00 37.75 7.32
C ASN A 151 19.83 36.77 7.12
N MET A 152 19.87 35.95 6.07
CA MET A 152 18.80 35.00 5.72
C MET A 152 19.21 33.53 5.94
N ARG A 153 20.19 33.27 6.82
CA ARG A 153 20.28 31.96 7.53
C ARG A 153 19.27 31.95 8.68
N ASP A 154 18.00 32.15 8.35
CA ASP A 154 16.91 31.97 9.30
C ASP A 154 16.69 30.45 9.42
N GLY A 155 16.85 29.91 10.62
CA GLY A 155 16.83 28.46 10.86
C GLY A 155 15.56 27.79 10.33
N PHE A 156 15.61 26.46 10.16
CA PHE A 156 14.43 25.67 9.78
C PHE A 156 13.25 26.05 10.70
N LYS A 157 12.21 26.68 10.14
CA LYS A 157 11.08 27.17 10.91
C LYS A 157 10.06 26.07 11.13
N ARG A 158 9.52 26.02 12.34
CA ARG A 158 8.55 25.02 12.77
C ARG A 158 7.29 25.68 13.32
N ALA A 159 6.20 24.94 13.20
CA ALA A 159 4.97 25.24 13.91
C ALA A 159 4.68 24.10 14.91
N GLY A 160 3.46 24.09 15.42
CA GLY A 160 2.97 23.05 16.31
C GLY A 160 2.92 21.66 15.69
N THR A 161 2.36 20.70 16.43
CA THR A 161 2.12 19.35 15.92
C THR A 161 1.09 19.40 14.79
N MET A 162 1.32 18.65 13.71
CA MET A 162 0.42 18.63 12.57
C MET A 162 -0.88 17.89 12.93
N ALA A 163 -2.02 18.53 12.71
CA ALA A 163 -3.34 17.97 12.92
C ALA A 163 -3.82 17.18 11.69
N ALA A 164 -3.63 17.74 10.50
CA ALA A 164 -3.88 17.09 9.22
C ALA A 164 -3.09 17.80 8.11
N ALA A 165 -2.94 17.13 6.97
CA ALA A 165 -2.34 17.69 5.77
C ALA A 165 -3.25 17.55 4.54
N LEU A 166 -3.17 18.52 3.64
CA LEU A 166 -3.93 18.55 2.40
C LEU A 166 -3.00 18.87 1.24
N VAL A 167 -2.89 17.93 0.30
CA VAL A 167 -2.14 18.16 -0.93
C VAL A 167 -3.12 18.68 -1.98
N ILE A 168 -2.78 19.79 -2.62
CA ILE A 168 -3.61 20.46 -3.63
C ILE A 168 -2.95 20.30 -5.00
N LYS A 169 -3.66 19.66 -5.92
CA LYS A 169 -3.26 19.48 -7.32
C LYS A 169 -4.38 19.90 -8.26
N VAL A 170 -4.00 20.39 -9.42
CA VAL A 170 -4.88 20.63 -10.56
C VAL A 170 -4.30 19.81 -11.71
N ALA A 171 -5.09 18.89 -12.23
CA ALA A 171 -4.65 18.01 -13.32
C ALA A 171 -4.33 18.84 -14.57
N ASP A 172 -3.31 18.41 -15.31
CA ASP A 172 -3.06 18.95 -16.65
C ASP A 172 -4.23 18.62 -17.60
N ARG A 173 -4.38 19.44 -18.64
CA ARG A 173 -5.50 19.36 -19.59
C ARG A 173 -5.66 17.93 -20.11
N SER A 174 -6.79 17.31 -19.81
CA SER A 174 -7.20 16.06 -20.42
C SER A 174 -8.48 16.31 -21.24
N GLU A 175 -8.44 15.95 -22.52
CA GLU A 175 -9.58 16.15 -23.43
C GLU A 175 -10.76 15.20 -23.13
N GLN A 176 -10.57 14.23 -22.23
CA GLN A 176 -11.44 13.07 -22.08
C GLN A 176 -12.30 13.06 -20.80
N PHE A 177 -12.05 13.91 -19.81
CA PHE A 177 -12.74 13.80 -18.50
C PHE A 177 -13.65 15.00 -18.21
N GLU A 178 -14.78 14.71 -17.54
CA GLU A 178 -15.68 15.72 -16.99
C GLU A 178 -15.04 16.49 -15.83
N ASP A 179 -15.59 17.66 -15.50
CA ASP A 179 -15.20 18.45 -14.34
C ASP A 179 -15.36 17.58 -13.07
N SER A 180 -14.25 17.15 -12.46
CA SER A 180 -14.27 16.19 -11.35
C SER A 180 -13.14 16.42 -10.35
N LEU A 181 -13.38 15.98 -9.11
CA LEU A 181 -12.42 15.98 -8.01
C LEU A 181 -11.99 14.54 -7.75
N SER A 182 -10.71 14.24 -7.96
CA SER A 182 -10.12 12.98 -7.54
C SER A 182 -9.56 13.10 -6.12
N ILE A 183 -9.80 12.08 -5.30
CA ILE A 183 -9.29 11.98 -3.94
C ILE A 183 -8.35 10.78 -3.89
N TYR A 184 -7.09 11.01 -3.52
CA TYR A 184 -6.10 9.96 -3.30
C TYR A 184 -5.74 9.89 -1.82
N ALA A 185 -5.80 8.69 -1.25
CA ALA A 185 -5.70 8.47 0.19
C ALA A 185 -4.79 7.28 0.57
N GLU A 186 -4.42 6.43 -0.39
CA GLU A 186 -3.57 5.27 -0.18
C GLU A 186 -2.12 5.68 0.09
N ALA A 187 -1.65 5.39 1.29
CA ALA A 187 -0.28 5.64 1.73
C ALA A 187 0.58 4.36 1.75
N SER A 188 1.78 4.47 2.30
CA SER A 188 2.72 3.36 2.45
C SER A 188 2.07 2.17 3.16
N ASN A 189 2.35 0.95 2.69
CA ASN A 189 1.87 -0.31 3.29
C ASN A 189 0.34 -0.45 3.44
N GLY A 190 -0.44 0.21 2.58
CA GLY A 190 -1.91 0.09 2.58
C GLY A 190 -2.58 0.85 3.72
N GLN A 191 -1.84 1.75 4.37
CA GLN A 191 -2.39 2.64 5.37
C GLN A 191 -3.22 3.76 4.70
N MET A 192 -4.26 4.22 5.38
CA MET A 192 -5.16 5.27 4.88
C MET A 192 -5.43 6.31 5.96
N PRO A 193 -5.64 7.61 5.61
CA PRO A 193 -6.09 8.65 6.52
C PRO A 193 -7.36 8.24 7.24
N ASN A 194 -7.57 8.82 8.43
CA ASN A 194 -8.84 8.65 9.12
C ASN A 194 -10.01 8.96 8.16
N LEU A 195 -10.99 8.07 8.16
CA LEU A 195 -12.20 8.14 7.35
C LEU A 195 -12.91 9.48 7.48
N ASP A 196 -12.87 10.09 8.66
CA ASP A 196 -13.53 11.37 8.91
C ASP A 196 -12.95 12.47 8.02
N LEU A 197 -11.64 12.46 7.76
CA LEU A 197 -11.02 13.41 6.83
C LEU A 197 -11.54 13.21 5.40
N ILE A 198 -11.60 11.97 4.93
CA ILE A 198 -12.14 11.63 3.60
C ILE A 198 -13.62 12.01 3.52
N ASN A 199 -14.40 11.70 4.55
CA ASN A 199 -15.82 12.00 4.64
C ASN A 199 -16.09 13.51 4.62
N ILE A 200 -15.29 14.31 5.33
CA ILE A 200 -15.40 15.77 5.33
C ILE A 200 -15.17 16.30 3.91
N VAL A 201 -14.09 15.86 3.25
CA VAL A 201 -13.80 16.27 1.86
C VAL A 201 -14.96 15.88 0.94
N ASN A 202 -15.39 14.62 1.01
CA ASN A 202 -16.46 14.07 0.18
C ASN A 202 -17.78 14.83 0.37
N TYR A 203 -18.19 14.98 1.62
CA TYR A 203 -19.42 15.67 1.98
C TYR A 203 -19.42 17.12 1.48
N LEU A 204 -18.34 17.87 1.73
CA LEU A 204 -18.23 19.26 1.30
C LEU A 204 -18.14 19.40 -0.23
N ALA A 205 -17.45 18.48 -0.91
CA ALA A 205 -17.33 18.50 -2.36
C ALA A 205 -18.71 18.29 -3.02
N VAL A 206 -19.44 17.25 -2.63
CA VAL A 206 -20.74 16.90 -3.23
C VAL A 206 -21.83 17.88 -2.80
N HIS A 207 -22.04 18.06 -1.50
CA HIS A 207 -23.21 18.76 -0.98
C HIS A 207 -23.07 20.27 -0.96
N ARG A 208 -21.84 20.80 -0.78
CA ARG A 208 -21.61 22.25 -0.66
C ARG A 208 -21.13 22.89 -1.95
N GLN A 209 -20.28 22.21 -2.72
CA GLN A 209 -19.70 22.75 -3.97
C GLN A 209 -20.30 22.16 -5.25
N GLY A 210 -21.07 21.07 -5.15
CA GLY A 210 -21.65 20.39 -6.31
C GLY A 210 -20.59 19.77 -7.23
N LEU A 211 -19.44 19.37 -6.67
CA LEU A 211 -18.36 18.71 -7.39
C LEU A 211 -18.65 17.22 -7.53
N ARG A 212 -18.36 16.66 -8.71
CA ARG A 212 -18.40 15.21 -8.93
C ARG A 212 -17.11 14.59 -8.42
N ILE A 213 -17.20 13.63 -7.52
CA ILE A 213 -16.03 12.90 -7.02
C ILE A 213 -15.76 11.70 -7.91
N LYS A 214 -14.50 11.56 -8.30
CA LYS A 214 -13.97 10.40 -8.98
C LYS A 214 -13.05 9.66 -8.01
N VAL A 215 -13.40 8.41 -7.71
CA VAL A 215 -12.45 7.47 -7.10
C VAL A 215 -11.80 6.70 -8.23
N GLU A 216 -10.54 6.31 -8.06
CA GLU A 216 -9.86 5.48 -9.03
C GLU A 216 -10.56 4.11 -9.17
N LYS A 217 -10.70 3.65 -10.41
CA LYS A 217 -11.46 2.45 -10.77
C LYS A 217 -10.62 1.58 -11.68
N MET A 218 -10.70 0.28 -11.46
CA MET A 218 -10.14 -0.71 -12.36
C MET A 218 -11.05 -0.86 -13.60
N TRP A 219 -10.70 -0.19 -14.69
CA TRP A 219 -11.54 -0.09 -15.90
C TRP A 219 -11.80 -1.44 -16.60
N SER A 220 -10.89 -2.40 -16.47
CA SER A 220 -11.05 -3.77 -17.00
C SER A 220 -12.21 -4.51 -16.34
N LEU A 221 -12.49 -4.25 -15.06
CA LEU A 221 -13.62 -4.86 -14.35
C LEU A 221 -14.97 -4.29 -14.78
N LEU A 222 -15.05 -3.01 -15.14
CA LEU A 222 -16.29 -2.39 -15.63
C LEU A 222 -16.80 -3.07 -16.92
N ASN A 223 -15.88 -3.61 -17.72
CA ASN A 223 -16.18 -4.30 -18.97
C ASN A 223 -16.30 -5.83 -18.82
N CYS A 224 -16.08 -6.38 -17.63
CA CYS A 224 -16.09 -7.82 -17.39
C CYS A 224 -17.51 -8.40 -17.54
N LYS A 225 -17.71 -9.26 -18.55
CA LYS A 225 -18.99 -9.92 -18.83
C LYS A 225 -19.45 -10.79 -17.65
N TRP A 226 -18.52 -11.51 -17.02
CA TRP A 226 -18.84 -12.37 -15.87
C TRP A 226 -19.34 -11.56 -14.67
N LEU A 227 -18.70 -10.42 -14.38
CA LEU A 227 -19.11 -9.55 -13.29
C LEU A 227 -20.50 -8.93 -13.53
N LYS A 228 -20.81 -8.58 -14.79
CA LYS A 228 -22.15 -8.12 -15.18
C LYS A 228 -23.22 -9.18 -14.95
N ILE A 229 -22.97 -10.41 -15.40
CA ILE A 229 -23.88 -11.56 -15.17
C ILE A 229 -24.07 -11.79 -13.66
N LEU A 230 -22.99 -11.72 -12.87
CA LEU A 230 -23.08 -11.87 -11.41
C LEU A 230 -23.91 -10.74 -10.79
N GLY A 231 -23.71 -9.50 -11.22
CA GLY A 231 -24.51 -8.35 -10.81
C GLY A 231 -26.00 -8.53 -11.10
N GLU A 232 -26.35 -9.00 -12.30
CA GLU A 232 -27.74 -9.31 -12.69
C GLU A 232 -28.36 -10.41 -11.82
N ILE A 233 -27.59 -11.46 -11.49
CA ILE A 233 -28.04 -12.53 -10.58
C ILE A 233 -28.31 -11.95 -9.18
N LEU A 234 -27.40 -11.15 -8.64
CA LEU A 234 -27.55 -10.54 -7.32
C LEU A 234 -28.70 -9.54 -7.26
N GLU A 235 -28.93 -8.77 -8.34
CA GLU A 235 -30.08 -7.89 -8.47
C GLU A 235 -31.38 -8.69 -8.47
N SER A 236 -31.46 -9.78 -9.22
CA SER A 236 -32.64 -10.66 -9.25
C SER A 236 -32.93 -11.29 -7.88
N LEU A 237 -31.89 -11.71 -7.15
CA LEU A 237 -31.98 -12.22 -5.78
C LEU A 237 -32.42 -11.11 -4.81
N GLY A 238 -31.95 -9.89 -5.00
CA GLY A 238 -32.37 -8.73 -4.23
C GLY A 238 -33.86 -8.43 -4.39
N HIS A 239 -34.38 -8.50 -5.62
CA HIS A 239 -35.81 -8.36 -5.88
C HIS A 239 -36.63 -9.49 -5.24
N LEU A 240 -36.17 -10.74 -5.32
CA LEU A 240 -36.80 -11.88 -4.65
C LEU A 240 -36.82 -11.69 -3.12
N ALA A 241 -35.70 -11.24 -2.54
CA ALA A 241 -35.59 -10.97 -1.11
C ALA A 241 -36.52 -9.84 -0.66
N LYS A 242 -36.65 -8.78 -1.46
CA LYS A 242 -37.56 -7.66 -1.19
C LYS A 242 -39.04 -8.09 -1.21
N ASN A 243 -39.39 -9.06 -2.05
CA ASN A 243 -40.73 -9.66 -2.05
C ASN A 243 -41.02 -10.47 -0.78
N LEU A 244 -39.99 -11.06 -0.14
CA LEU A 244 -40.12 -11.80 1.12
C LEU A 244 -40.22 -10.88 2.33
N ASN A 245 -39.44 -9.80 2.37
CA ASN A 245 -39.54 -8.79 3.40
C ASN A 245 -39.21 -7.39 2.84
N PRO A 246 -40.20 -6.48 2.76
CA PRO A 246 -40.00 -5.16 2.19
C PRO A 246 -39.09 -4.24 3.03
N GLN A 247 -38.78 -4.60 4.29
CA GLN A 247 -37.80 -3.87 5.10
C GLN A 247 -36.35 -4.21 4.76
N TRP A 248 -36.10 -5.29 4.02
CA TRP A 248 -34.77 -5.64 3.60
C TRP A 248 -34.30 -4.71 2.48
N LYS A 249 -33.19 -4.00 2.73
CA LYS A 249 -32.56 -3.10 1.76
C LYS A 249 -31.72 -3.85 0.72
N PHE A 250 -32.17 -5.02 0.27
CA PHE A 250 -31.56 -5.76 -0.83
C PHE A 250 -32.15 -5.28 -2.16
N GLY A 251 -31.31 -5.16 -3.19
CA GLY A 251 -31.69 -4.60 -4.51
C GLY A 251 -30.75 -3.51 -4.99
N ILE A 252 -29.44 -3.73 -4.84
CA ILE A 252 -28.42 -2.87 -5.44
C ILE A 252 -28.47 -3.13 -6.96
N PRO A 253 -28.61 -2.09 -7.80
CA PRO A 253 -28.58 -2.25 -9.25
C PRO A 253 -27.30 -2.96 -9.72
N ALA A 254 -27.38 -3.80 -10.75
CA ALA A 254 -26.21 -4.50 -11.27
C ALA A 254 -25.08 -3.54 -11.68
N ALA A 255 -25.43 -2.35 -12.20
CA ALA A 255 -24.46 -1.31 -12.53
C ALA A 255 -23.68 -0.82 -11.30
N ASP A 256 -24.38 -0.52 -10.21
CA ASP A 256 -23.78 -0.07 -8.96
C ASP A 256 -22.93 -1.18 -8.31
N TYR A 257 -23.36 -2.45 -8.44
CA TYR A 257 -22.57 -3.60 -7.99
C TYR A 257 -21.26 -3.75 -8.77
N VAL A 258 -21.32 -3.65 -10.11
CA VAL A 258 -20.13 -3.74 -10.98
C VAL A 258 -19.18 -2.57 -10.70
N GLU A 259 -19.72 -1.35 -10.62
CA GLU A 259 -18.95 -0.15 -10.31
C GLU A 259 -18.32 -0.24 -8.92
N GLY A 260 -19.08 -0.72 -7.94
CA GLY A 260 -18.59 -0.83 -6.57
C GLY A 260 -17.53 -1.90 -6.41
N THR A 261 -17.66 -3.02 -7.11
CA THR A 261 -16.63 -4.08 -7.14
C THR A 261 -15.36 -3.58 -7.84
N ALA A 262 -15.48 -2.83 -8.94
CA ALA A 262 -14.34 -2.25 -9.65
C ALA A 262 -13.58 -1.22 -8.79
N THR A 263 -14.33 -0.42 -8.01
CA THR A 263 -13.76 0.55 -7.05
C THR A 263 -13.07 -0.17 -5.90
N LEU A 264 -13.74 -1.19 -5.33
CA LEU A 264 -13.22 -2.00 -4.23
C LEU A 264 -11.91 -2.70 -4.61
N THR A 265 -11.88 -3.34 -5.78
CA THR A 265 -10.69 -4.04 -6.26
C THR A 265 -9.55 -3.07 -6.54
N SER A 266 -9.85 -1.89 -7.09
CA SER A 266 -8.84 -0.84 -7.30
C SER A 266 -8.23 -0.40 -5.97
N SER A 267 -9.06 -0.14 -4.96
CA SER A 267 -8.58 0.30 -3.65
C SER A 267 -7.78 -0.80 -2.95
N LEU A 268 -8.27 -2.04 -2.95
CA LEU A 268 -7.53 -3.19 -2.42
C LEU A 268 -6.19 -3.40 -3.13
N TYR A 269 -6.15 -3.20 -4.45
CA TYR A 269 -4.92 -3.34 -5.21
C TYR A 269 -3.86 -2.30 -4.81
N TYR A 270 -4.22 -1.00 -4.76
CA TYR A 270 -3.29 0.05 -4.36
C TYR A 270 -2.85 -0.09 -2.90
N GLN A 271 -3.77 -0.46 -2.01
CA GLN A 271 -3.43 -0.75 -0.62
C GLN A 271 -2.49 -1.96 -0.51
N ALA A 272 -2.74 -3.03 -1.27
CA ALA A 272 -1.91 -4.22 -1.27
C ALA A 272 -0.54 -3.98 -1.90
N LEU A 273 -0.42 -3.12 -2.92
CA LEU A 273 0.89 -2.72 -3.41
C LEU A 273 1.71 -2.01 -2.33
N GLY A 274 1.04 -1.26 -1.45
CA GLY A 274 1.69 -0.52 -0.37
C GLY A 274 2.54 0.65 -0.87
N ILE A 275 2.32 1.08 -2.12
CA ILE A 275 2.97 2.22 -2.75
C ILE A 275 2.02 3.42 -2.64
N PRO A 276 2.47 4.57 -2.09
CA PRO A 276 1.65 5.76 -1.99
C PRO A 276 1.11 6.25 -3.35
N THR A 277 -0.17 6.59 -3.43
CA THR A 277 -0.78 7.18 -4.63
C THR A 277 -0.44 8.66 -4.81
N GLY A 278 0.19 9.29 -3.82
CA GLY A 278 0.66 10.65 -3.93
C GLY A 278 1.53 11.11 -2.76
N PRO A 279 1.90 12.40 -2.73
CA PRO A 279 2.78 12.97 -1.70
C PRO A 279 2.16 12.97 -0.30
N HIS A 280 0.84 12.79 -0.17
CA HIS A 280 0.19 12.62 1.12
C HIS A 280 0.71 11.38 1.87
N GLY A 281 1.20 10.36 1.15
CA GLY A 281 1.70 9.14 1.78
C GLY A 281 2.86 9.37 2.74
N ALA A 282 3.71 10.37 2.50
CA ALA A 282 4.87 10.66 3.37
C ALA A 282 4.43 11.10 4.78
N PHE A 283 3.25 11.72 4.91
CA PHE A 283 2.71 12.13 6.22
C PHE A 283 2.32 10.93 7.10
N ARG A 284 2.02 9.78 6.48
CA ARG A 284 1.58 8.59 7.21
C ARG A 284 2.68 8.02 8.09
N ASP A 285 3.93 8.07 7.64
CA ASP A 285 5.10 7.62 8.42
C ASP A 285 5.26 8.41 9.72
N TYR A 286 4.72 9.64 9.77
CA TYR A 286 4.71 10.54 10.93
C TYR A 286 3.35 10.59 11.66
N GLN A 287 2.44 9.66 11.37
CA GLN A 287 1.09 9.56 11.94
C GLN A 287 0.24 10.83 11.74
N VAL A 288 0.43 11.52 10.62
CA VAL A 288 -0.37 12.69 10.24
C VAL A 288 -1.38 12.27 9.18
N ASP A 289 -2.66 12.53 9.42
CA ASP A 289 -3.72 12.24 8.45
C ASP A 289 -3.62 13.22 7.28
N ALA A 290 -3.47 12.67 6.07
CA ALA A 290 -3.26 13.46 4.86
C ALA A 290 -4.03 12.90 3.67
N VAL A 291 -4.47 13.78 2.78
CA VAL A 291 -5.18 13.41 1.56
C VAL A 291 -4.74 14.30 0.39
N THR A 292 -4.62 13.73 -0.81
CA THR A 292 -4.40 14.51 -2.04
C THR A 292 -5.72 14.78 -2.74
N LEU A 293 -5.98 16.06 -3.01
CA LEU A 293 -7.08 16.52 -3.84
C LEU A 293 -6.57 16.93 -5.20
N GLU A 294 -7.05 16.27 -6.24
CA GLU A 294 -6.75 16.63 -7.62
C GLU A 294 -8.00 17.13 -8.34
N ILE A 295 -7.95 18.40 -8.72
CA ILE A 295 -9.03 19.09 -9.41
C ILE A 295 -8.81 18.93 -10.92
N SER A 296 -9.70 18.23 -11.60
CA SER A 296 -9.65 18.02 -13.06
C SER A 296 -10.78 18.79 -13.75
N SER A 297 -10.43 19.61 -14.74
CA SER A 297 -11.37 20.45 -15.49
C SER A 297 -11.37 20.05 -16.96
N ARG A 298 -12.57 19.85 -17.52
CA ARG A 298 -12.82 19.46 -18.93
C ARG A 298 -12.43 20.54 -19.95
N VAL A 299 -12.30 21.79 -19.50
CA VAL A 299 -12.48 22.95 -20.39
C VAL A 299 -11.31 23.16 -21.36
N SER A 300 -11.59 22.96 -22.65
CA SER A 300 -10.81 23.49 -23.78
C SER A 300 -10.65 25.01 -23.65
N SER A 301 -9.49 25.52 -24.06
CA SER A 301 -8.94 26.87 -23.84
C SER A 301 -9.85 28.09 -24.11
N ASN A 302 -11.07 27.92 -24.63
CA ASN A 302 -11.96 29.00 -25.07
C ASN A 302 -12.87 29.59 -23.97
N ASN A 303 -13.06 28.95 -22.81
CA ASN A 303 -13.97 29.50 -21.78
C ASN A 303 -13.31 29.68 -20.40
N LYS A 304 -12.41 30.66 -20.31
CA LYS A 304 -11.69 31.03 -19.07
C LYS A 304 -12.61 31.27 -17.87
N GLY A 305 -13.82 31.81 -18.10
CA GLY A 305 -14.78 32.09 -17.02
C GLY A 305 -15.26 30.83 -16.30
N ARG A 306 -15.56 29.76 -17.04
CA ARG A 306 -15.98 28.48 -16.46
C ARG A 306 -14.84 27.78 -15.70
N GLN A 307 -13.63 27.84 -16.24
CA GLN A 307 -12.44 27.30 -15.55
C GLN A 307 -12.23 28.02 -14.22
N ASN A 308 -12.31 29.35 -14.21
CA ASN A 308 -12.16 30.14 -12.98
C ASN A 308 -13.26 29.82 -11.95
N ASP A 309 -14.52 29.65 -12.37
CA ASP A 309 -15.61 29.25 -11.47
C ASP A 309 -15.34 27.87 -10.84
N PHE A 310 -14.85 26.92 -11.63
CA PHE A 310 -14.52 25.59 -11.14
C PHE A 310 -13.34 25.60 -10.14
N LEU A 311 -12.26 26.33 -10.45
CA LEU A 311 -11.13 26.49 -9.52
C LEU A 311 -11.55 27.25 -8.24
N LEU A 312 -12.49 28.21 -8.34
CA LEU A 312 -13.06 28.89 -7.19
C LEU A 312 -13.83 27.93 -6.28
N ARG A 313 -14.62 27.00 -6.83
CA ARG A 313 -15.27 25.92 -6.06
C ARG A 313 -14.24 25.04 -5.36
N GLY A 314 -13.11 24.75 -6.03
CA GLY A 314 -11.96 24.06 -5.43
C GLY A 314 -11.37 24.83 -4.25
N GLY A 315 -11.14 26.14 -4.38
CA GLY A 315 -10.68 27.00 -3.29
C GLY A 315 -11.65 27.03 -2.10
N ARG A 316 -12.97 27.10 -2.36
CA ARG A 316 -14.02 27.03 -1.33
C ARG A 316 -14.08 25.67 -0.64
N LEU A 317 -13.82 24.59 -1.37
CA LEU A 317 -13.70 23.25 -0.78
C LEU A 317 -12.53 23.20 0.19
N ILE A 318 -11.34 23.64 -0.24
CA ILE A 318 -10.12 23.67 0.58
C ILE A 318 -10.36 24.50 1.84
N GLU A 319 -10.91 25.71 1.70
CA GLU A 319 -11.29 26.57 2.84
C GLU A 319 -12.27 25.86 3.78
N GLY A 320 -13.26 25.15 3.24
CA GLY A 320 -14.22 24.37 4.01
C GLY A 320 -13.57 23.25 4.82
N VAL A 321 -12.65 22.49 4.22
CA VAL A 321 -11.90 21.41 4.88
C VAL A 321 -11.01 21.99 5.98
N ILE A 322 -10.29 23.08 5.70
CA ILE A 322 -9.45 23.76 6.70
C ILE A 322 -10.29 24.25 7.88
N ARG A 323 -11.49 24.80 7.65
CA ARG A 323 -12.40 25.18 8.75
C ARG A 323 -12.82 23.98 9.59
N SER A 324 -13.14 22.85 8.96
CA SER A 324 -13.51 21.64 9.68
C SER A 324 -12.36 21.14 10.56
N VAL A 325 -11.15 21.04 10.00
CA VAL A 325 -9.94 20.60 10.74
C VAL A 325 -9.55 21.61 11.83
N ASN A 326 -9.68 22.91 11.57
CA ASN A 326 -9.38 23.97 12.54
C ASN A 326 -10.25 23.87 13.80
N ASN A 327 -11.50 23.44 13.63
CA ASN A 327 -12.47 23.29 14.73
C ASN A 327 -12.35 21.95 15.48
N LEU A 328 -11.47 21.05 15.05
CA LEU A 328 -11.22 19.82 15.80
C LEU A 328 -10.52 20.16 17.12
N LEU A 329 -11.09 19.68 18.23
CA LEU A 329 -10.51 19.83 19.56
C LEU A 329 -9.48 18.75 19.87
N GLU A 330 -9.70 17.56 19.30
CA GLU A 330 -8.80 16.42 19.43
C GLU A 330 -8.30 16.02 18.04
N LYS A 331 -7.10 15.42 18.00
CA LYS A 331 -6.63 14.78 16.78
C LYS A 331 -7.58 13.65 16.40
N PHE A 332 -7.69 13.37 15.11
CA PHE A 332 -8.41 12.21 14.62
C PHE A 332 -7.99 10.95 15.40
N HIS A 333 -8.95 10.30 16.07
CA HIS A 333 -8.62 9.12 16.88
C HIS A 333 -8.01 8.02 16.02
N GLN A 334 -7.01 7.35 16.59
CA GLN A 334 -6.20 6.39 15.86
C GLN A 334 -7.05 5.29 15.27
N SER A 335 -7.15 5.45 13.97
CA SER A 335 -7.81 4.60 13.05
C SER A 335 -7.10 3.32 12.67
N PHE A 336 -7.07 2.20 13.42
CA PHE A 336 -6.58 0.93 12.81
C PHE A 336 -7.61 0.37 11.83
N PHE A 337 -8.16 1.21 10.95
CA PHE A 337 -9.35 0.88 10.19
C PHE A 337 -9.00 0.62 8.75
N LEU A 338 -9.15 -0.65 8.43
CA LEU A 338 -8.99 -1.25 7.12
C LEU A 338 -10.30 -0.98 6.39
N TYR A 339 -10.32 0.14 5.67
CA TYR A 339 -11.52 0.58 4.97
C TYR A 339 -11.51 0.08 3.54
N LEU A 340 -12.62 -0.55 3.18
CA LEU A 340 -12.89 -0.98 1.83
C LEU A 340 -13.74 0.09 1.14
N LEU A 341 -13.13 0.83 0.22
CA LEU A 341 -13.80 1.83 -0.61
C LEU A 341 -14.64 1.14 -1.69
N THR A 342 -15.93 0.96 -1.40
CA THR A 342 -16.89 0.35 -2.36
C THR A 342 -17.55 1.37 -3.27
N SER A 343 -17.58 2.66 -2.93
CA SER A 343 -18.04 3.74 -3.81
C SER A 343 -17.61 5.09 -3.22
N PRO A 344 -17.72 6.21 -3.97
CA PRO A 344 -17.44 7.55 -3.44
C PRO A 344 -18.29 7.92 -2.23
N THR A 345 -19.44 7.26 -2.02
CA THR A 345 -20.43 7.60 -0.98
C THR A 345 -20.70 6.49 0.03
N SER A 346 -20.16 5.28 -0.16
CA SER A 346 -20.39 4.12 0.71
C SER A 346 -19.07 3.45 1.08
N LEU A 347 -18.82 3.40 2.39
CA LEU A 347 -17.64 2.84 3.02
C LEU A 347 -18.06 1.66 3.88
N TYR A 348 -17.39 0.53 3.72
CA TYR A 348 -17.51 -0.60 4.64
C TYR A 348 -16.35 -0.56 5.62
N ALA A 349 -16.68 -0.42 6.90
CA ALA A 349 -15.74 -0.55 8.01
C ALA A 349 -15.86 -1.97 8.59
N HIS A 350 -14.78 -2.74 8.58
CA HIS A 350 -14.77 -4.01 9.29
C HIS A 350 -14.51 -3.75 10.78
N ALA A 351 -15.56 -3.82 11.61
CA ALA A 351 -15.39 -3.81 13.05
C ALA A 351 -14.85 -5.18 13.49
N ASN A 352 -13.66 -5.20 14.10
CA ASN A 352 -13.11 -6.39 14.77
C ASN A 352 -13.88 -6.63 16.08
N ASN A 353 -15.07 -7.23 15.98
CA ASN A 353 -15.70 -7.92 17.10
C ASN A 353 -15.51 -9.43 16.90
N LEU A 354 -14.29 -9.91 17.11
CA LEU A 354 -14.08 -11.33 17.39
C LEU A 354 -14.21 -11.51 18.91
N ASP A 355 -15.42 -11.84 19.36
CA ASP A 355 -15.61 -12.58 20.61
C ASP A 355 -15.29 -14.06 20.32
N PRO A 356 -14.20 -14.63 20.85
CA PRO A 356 -13.97 -16.06 20.76
C PRO A 356 -14.75 -16.77 21.86
N SER A 357 -16.08 -16.81 21.75
CA SER A 357 -16.90 -17.73 22.55
C SER A 357 -16.80 -19.13 21.96
N PHE A 358 -15.66 -19.78 22.19
CA PHE A 358 -15.54 -21.23 22.01
C PHE A 358 -16.33 -21.91 23.14
N GLU A 359 -17.56 -22.34 22.85
CA GLU A 359 -18.26 -23.33 23.66
C GLU A 359 -17.45 -24.63 23.68
N LYS A 360 -16.78 -24.89 24.81
CA LYS A 360 -16.24 -26.21 25.16
C LYS A 360 -17.39 -27.15 25.46
N ASN A 361 -17.72 -28.03 24.52
CA ASN A 361 -18.42 -29.28 24.86
C ASN A 361 -17.39 -30.35 25.23
N GLU A 362 -17.10 -30.49 26.53
CA GLU A 362 -16.34 -31.61 27.09
C GLU A 362 -17.23 -32.85 27.16
N SER A 363 -17.03 -33.80 26.24
CA SER A 363 -17.47 -35.19 26.42
C SER A 363 -16.32 -36.00 27.01
N ASN A 364 -16.36 -36.23 28.33
CA ASN A 364 -15.39 -37.06 29.05
C ASN A 364 -15.66 -38.56 28.81
N HIS A 365 -14.76 -39.22 28.07
CA HIS A 365 -14.57 -40.67 28.18
C HIS A 365 -13.13 -40.95 28.68
N PRO A 366 -12.93 -41.88 29.63
CA PRO A 366 -11.59 -42.19 30.13
C PRO A 366 -10.80 -42.95 29.05
N ALA A 367 -9.71 -42.36 28.59
CA ALA A 367 -8.79 -42.98 27.63
C ALA A 367 -7.97 -44.07 28.34
N SER A 368 -7.85 -45.24 27.73
CA SER A 368 -7.00 -46.33 28.23
C SER A 368 -5.50 -46.03 28.00
N ALA A 369 -4.60 -46.66 28.75
CA ALA A 369 -3.14 -46.44 28.65
C ALA A 369 -2.54 -46.65 27.23
N ALA A 370 -3.22 -47.39 26.35
CA ALA A 370 -2.84 -47.52 24.94
C ALA A 370 -3.14 -46.27 24.10
N ASP A 371 -4.20 -45.52 24.45
CA ASP A 371 -4.51 -44.21 23.84
C ASP A 371 -3.50 -43.15 24.27
N GLU A 372 -3.03 -43.20 25.52
CA GLU A 372 -2.03 -42.27 26.06
C GLU A 372 -0.66 -42.44 25.38
N LEU A 373 -0.24 -43.68 25.12
CA LEU A 373 0.95 -43.99 24.31
C LEU A 373 0.76 -43.61 22.83
N GLY A 374 -0.44 -43.78 22.28
CA GLY A 374 -0.80 -43.34 20.93
C GLY A 374 -0.78 -41.81 20.77
N ILE A 375 -1.23 -41.07 21.78
CA ILE A 375 -1.21 -39.60 21.85
C ILE A 375 0.23 -39.08 21.96
N THR A 376 1.06 -39.68 22.83
CA THR A 376 2.48 -39.30 22.98
C THR A 376 3.29 -39.60 21.71
N LEU A 377 3.07 -40.74 21.04
CA LEU A 377 3.76 -41.06 19.79
C LEU A 377 3.29 -40.18 18.60
N ARG A 378 2.01 -39.78 18.59
CA ARG A 378 1.45 -38.80 17.64
C ARG A 378 2.02 -37.39 17.87
N SER A 379 2.34 -37.05 19.12
CA SER A 379 2.95 -35.76 19.50
C SER A 379 4.31 -35.52 18.86
N TRP A 380 5.14 -36.56 18.67
CA TRP A 380 6.49 -36.40 18.10
C TRP A 380 6.52 -36.39 16.56
N LYS A 381 5.54 -37.04 15.90
CA LYS A 381 5.44 -37.01 14.42
C LYS A 381 5.10 -35.61 13.90
N TRP A 382 4.34 -34.82 14.65
CA TRP A 382 4.09 -33.43 14.32
C TRP A 382 5.36 -32.57 14.35
N LEU A 383 6.32 -32.86 15.25
CA LEU A 383 7.61 -32.15 15.28
C LEU A 383 8.43 -32.36 14.00
N TYR A 384 8.35 -33.54 13.39
CA TYR A 384 9.01 -33.78 12.10
C TYR A 384 8.37 -32.96 10.96
N ALA A 385 7.04 -32.87 10.95
CA ALA A 385 6.33 -32.00 10.03
C ALA A 385 6.64 -30.50 10.30
N ALA A 386 6.69 -30.09 11.57
CA ALA A 386 7.08 -28.74 11.99
C ALA A 386 8.51 -28.39 11.55
N LYS A 387 9.46 -29.32 11.72
CA LYS A 387 10.83 -29.17 11.22
C LYS A 387 10.81 -28.91 9.72
N LYS A 388 10.12 -29.72 8.91
CA LYS A 388 10.00 -29.53 7.45
C LYS A 388 9.42 -28.16 7.09
N VAL A 389 8.37 -27.72 7.77
CA VAL A 389 7.77 -26.40 7.53
C VAL A 389 8.76 -25.29 7.87
N LEU A 390 9.47 -25.38 8.99
CA LEU A 390 10.49 -24.42 9.40
C LEU A 390 11.65 -24.34 8.40
N VAL A 391 12.13 -25.49 7.89
CA VAL A 391 13.15 -25.57 6.82
C VAL A 391 12.72 -24.76 5.59
N VAL A 392 11.47 -24.94 5.14
CA VAL A 392 10.97 -24.26 3.94
C VAL A 392 10.74 -22.77 4.17
N HIS A 393 10.34 -22.35 5.38
CA HIS A 393 10.25 -20.92 5.70
C HIS A 393 11.63 -20.25 5.80
N LEU A 394 12.64 -20.96 6.35
CA LEU A 394 14.03 -20.49 6.31
C LEU A 394 14.54 -20.35 4.87
N TRP A 395 14.19 -21.29 3.99
CA TRP A 395 14.47 -21.15 2.56
C TRP A 395 13.78 -19.92 1.96
N GLY A 396 12.51 -19.65 2.31
CA GLY A 396 11.81 -18.43 1.90
C GLY A 396 12.57 -17.15 2.29
N ALA A 397 13.11 -17.12 3.51
CA ALA A 397 13.96 -16.02 3.97
C ALA A 397 15.24 -15.88 3.12
N VAL A 398 15.89 -16.98 2.74
CA VAL A 398 17.05 -16.94 1.83
C VAL A 398 16.65 -16.38 0.47
N VAL A 399 15.53 -16.83 -0.10
CA VAL A 399 15.02 -16.36 -1.40
C VAL A 399 14.70 -14.87 -1.40
N LEU A 400 14.17 -14.35 -0.29
CA LEU A 400 13.89 -12.93 -0.08
C LEU A 400 15.18 -12.07 -0.10
N LEU A 401 16.34 -12.65 0.26
CA LEU A 401 17.63 -11.94 0.27
C LEU A 401 18.34 -11.98 -1.10
N LEU A 402 17.96 -12.89 -2.00
CA LEU A 402 18.63 -13.06 -3.30
C LEU A 402 18.60 -11.80 -4.18
N PRO A 403 17.51 -11.03 -4.29
CA PRO A 403 17.47 -9.86 -5.15
C PRO A 403 18.55 -8.82 -4.84
N TYR A 404 18.96 -8.68 -3.57
CA TYR A 404 20.07 -7.82 -3.17
C TYR A 404 21.37 -8.15 -3.92
N PHE A 405 21.72 -9.43 -3.98
CA PHE A 405 22.95 -9.88 -4.66
C PHE A 405 22.83 -9.80 -6.18
N ILE A 406 21.63 -10.00 -6.72
CA ILE A 406 21.38 -9.95 -8.16
C ILE A 406 21.47 -8.52 -8.68
N CYS A 407 20.95 -7.54 -7.93
CA CYS A 407 20.99 -6.12 -8.32
C CYS A 407 22.41 -5.52 -8.30
N GLN A 408 23.36 -6.16 -7.62
CA GLN A 408 24.77 -5.75 -7.65
C GLN A 408 25.49 -6.14 -8.95
N ILE A 409 24.90 -7.03 -9.75
CA ILE A 409 25.48 -7.47 -11.01
C ILE A 409 25.24 -6.40 -12.08
N PRO A 410 26.28 -5.75 -12.62
CA PRO A 410 26.12 -4.69 -13.61
C PRO A 410 25.50 -5.23 -14.91
N ASN A 411 24.71 -4.40 -15.59
CA ASN A 411 24.12 -4.65 -16.92
C ASN A 411 23.15 -5.84 -17.03
N CYS A 412 22.50 -6.25 -15.94
CA CYS A 412 21.44 -7.26 -16.02
C CYS A 412 20.12 -6.66 -16.52
N THR A 413 19.52 -7.30 -17.52
CA THR A 413 18.13 -7.01 -17.91
C THR A 413 17.14 -7.59 -16.88
N PRO A 414 15.93 -7.03 -16.71
CA PRO A 414 14.93 -7.57 -15.79
C PRO A 414 14.60 -9.06 -16.02
N THR A 415 14.59 -9.50 -17.29
CA THR A 415 14.39 -10.91 -17.66
C THR A 415 15.53 -11.80 -17.20
N THR A 416 16.78 -11.36 -17.35
CA THR A 416 17.93 -12.13 -16.87
C THR A 416 17.98 -12.20 -15.35
N SER A 417 17.66 -11.10 -14.66
CA SER A 417 17.61 -11.06 -13.20
C SER A 417 16.55 -12.01 -12.66
N PHE A 418 15.36 -12.05 -13.27
CA PHE A 418 14.33 -13.03 -12.93
C PHE A 418 14.79 -14.48 -13.10
N VAL A 419 15.39 -14.82 -14.24
CA VAL A 419 15.87 -16.19 -14.49
C VAL A 419 16.95 -16.59 -13.50
N VAL A 420 17.91 -15.69 -13.22
CA VAL A 420 18.95 -15.91 -12.21
C VAL A 420 18.34 -16.11 -10.83
N TRP A 421 17.33 -15.31 -10.45
CA TRP A 421 16.62 -15.47 -9.18
C TRP A 421 15.93 -16.83 -9.06
N VAL A 422 15.26 -17.29 -10.11
CA VAL A 422 14.62 -18.62 -10.13
C VAL A 422 15.67 -19.73 -9.98
N LEU A 423 16.77 -19.67 -10.76
CA LEU A 423 17.82 -20.68 -10.71
C LEU A 423 18.51 -20.73 -9.33
N LEU A 424 18.84 -19.57 -8.75
CA LEU A 424 19.42 -19.47 -7.41
C LEU A 424 18.45 -19.95 -6.33
N SER A 425 17.16 -19.68 -6.47
CA SER A 425 16.12 -20.15 -5.53
C SER A 425 15.97 -21.67 -5.54
N ILE A 426 16.03 -22.30 -6.72
CA ILE A 426 16.00 -23.77 -6.84
C ILE A 426 17.29 -24.37 -6.27
N PHE A 427 18.44 -23.79 -6.61
CA PHE A 427 19.73 -24.26 -6.13
C PHE A 427 19.85 -24.16 -4.59
N SER A 428 19.41 -23.04 -4.01
CA SER A 428 19.39 -22.85 -2.55
C SER A 428 18.44 -23.82 -1.86
N LEU A 429 17.29 -24.15 -2.46
CA LEU A 429 16.37 -25.15 -1.95
C LEU A 429 17.02 -26.53 -1.88
N LEU A 430 17.72 -26.94 -2.96
CA LEU A 430 18.41 -28.22 -3.04
C LEU A 430 19.55 -28.33 -2.01
N ILE A 431 20.35 -27.27 -1.86
CA ILE A 431 21.41 -27.20 -0.83
C ILE A 431 20.80 -27.33 0.56
N LEU A 432 19.74 -26.59 0.84
CA LEU A 432 19.14 -26.55 2.17
C LEU A 432 18.51 -27.91 2.54
N PHE A 433 17.96 -28.64 1.56
CA PHE A 433 17.55 -30.03 1.74
C PHE A 433 18.72 -31.01 1.90
N TRP A 434 19.87 -30.76 1.27
CA TRP A 434 21.05 -31.58 1.43
C TRP A 434 21.67 -31.43 2.83
N ILE A 435 21.78 -30.19 3.33
CA ILE A 435 22.36 -29.86 4.64
C ILE A 435 21.48 -30.33 5.81
N LEU A 436 20.16 -30.12 5.76
CA LEU A 436 19.27 -30.39 6.91
C LEU A 436 18.79 -31.85 7.04
N GLY A 437 19.32 -32.73 6.18
CA GLY A 437 19.06 -34.17 6.17
C GLY A 437 18.04 -34.57 5.10
N SER A 438 18.33 -35.68 4.42
CA SER A 438 17.62 -36.16 3.22
C SER A 438 16.09 -36.21 3.35
N PRO A 439 15.33 -35.96 2.25
CA PRO A 439 13.92 -36.35 2.16
C PRO A 439 13.71 -37.87 2.02
N PHE A 440 14.77 -38.67 2.04
CA PHE A 440 14.77 -40.08 1.64
C PHE A 440 15.44 -41.02 2.64
N SER A 441 15.38 -40.73 3.95
CA SER A 441 15.46 -41.82 4.92
C SER A 441 14.14 -42.59 4.87
N TYR A 442 13.92 -43.32 3.77
CA TYR A 442 13.12 -44.54 3.78
C TYR A 442 13.84 -45.47 4.75
N VAL A 443 13.60 -45.28 6.06
CA VAL A 443 13.69 -46.41 6.96
C VAL A 443 12.62 -47.35 6.44
N TYR A 444 13.04 -48.50 5.90
CA TYR A 444 12.19 -49.64 5.64
C TYR A 444 11.41 -49.95 6.93
N ALA A 445 10.26 -49.32 7.11
CA ALA A 445 9.39 -49.49 8.25
C ALA A 445 8.05 -49.97 7.70
N SER A 446 7.82 -51.26 7.92
CA SER A 446 6.67 -52.08 7.56
C SER A 446 5.37 -51.65 8.28
N GLN A 447 4.94 -50.40 8.13
CA GLN A 447 3.62 -49.93 8.56
C GLN A 447 2.98 -48.96 7.55
N PRO A 448 1.64 -48.96 7.43
CA PRO A 448 0.94 -48.16 6.43
C PRO A 448 1.10 -46.67 6.77
N GLN A 449 1.98 -45.99 6.04
CA GLN A 449 2.38 -44.59 6.20
C GLN A 449 1.30 -43.61 5.69
N GLN A 450 0.03 -43.95 5.89
CA GLN A 450 -1.11 -43.43 5.12
C GLN A 450 -1.56 -42.00 5.52
N ARG A 451 -0.92 -41.38 6.53
CA ARG A 451 -1.35 -40.08 7.12
C ARG A 451 -0.24 -39.06 7.41
N GLU A 452 1.01 -39.28 7.02
CA GLU A 452 2.08 -38.29 7.29
C GLU A 452 1.88 -36.97 6.53
N TRP A 453 1.37 -37.04 5.29
CA TRP A 453 0.99 -35.85 4.51
C TRP A 453 -0.09 -35.00 5.19
N ALA A 454 -0.97 -35.61 5.99
CA ALA A 454 -2.02 -34.90 6.70
C ALA A 454 -1.47 -34.08 7.88
N LEU A 455 -0.42 -34.59 8.56
CA LEU A 455 0.30 -33.84 9.59
C LEU A 455 1.05 -32.66 8.96
N LEU A 456 1.77 -32.88 7.85
CA LEU A 456 2.41 -31.79 7.10
C LEU A 456 1.40 -30.73 6.70
N LYS A 457 0.29 -31.15 6.08
CA LYS A 457 -0.82 -30.26 5.71
C LYS A 457 -1.34 -29.44 6.90
N SER A 458 -1.55 -30.07 8.06
CA SER A 458 -2.04 -29.36 9.25
C SER A 458 -1.07 -28.27 9.73
N VAL A 459 0.24 -28.57 9.80
CA VAL A 459 1.27 -27.58 10.17
C VAL A 459 1.32 -26.46 9.14
N THR A 460 1.21 -26.78 7.85
CA THR A 460 1.24 -25.77 6.78
C THR A 460 0.06 -24.82 6.86
N ILE A 461 -1.13 -25.32 7.19
CA ILE A 461 -2.32 -24.49 7.41
C ILE A 461 -2.12 -23.59 8.63
N SER A 462 -1.56 -24.10 9.72
CA SER A 462 -1.22 -23.27 10.89
C SER A 462 -0.19 -22.19 10.57
N ALA A 463 0.85 -22.50 9.80
CA ALA A 463 1.86 -21.52 9.39
C ALA A 463 1.27 -20.45 8.46
N ALA A 464 0.46 -20.85 7.48
CA ALA A 464 -0.25 -19.91 6.60
C ALA A 464 -1.21 -19.01 7.38
N PHE A 465 -1.95 -19.57 8.35
CA PHE A 465 -2.83 -18.81 9.23
C PHE A 465 -2.06 -17.76 10.04
N ILE A 466 -0.97 -18.17 10.72
CA ILE A 466 -0.13 -17.23 11.49
C ILE A 466 0.44 -16.14 10.58
N GLY A 467 0.94 -16.51 9.40
CA GLY A 467 1.47 -15.58 8.40
C GLY A 467 0.43 -14.56 7.94
N LEU A 468 -0.78 -15.02 7.59
CA LEU A 468 -1.88 -14.14 7.17
C LEU A 468 -2.36 -13.23 8.32
N CYS A 469 -2.43 -13.74 9.55
CA CYS A 469 -2.77 -12.94 10.72
C CYS A 469 -1.74 -11.84 10.98
N LEU A 470 -0.44 -12.16 10.95
CA LEU A 470 0.62 -11.15 11.08
C LEU A 470 0.56 -10.13 9.95
N MET A 471 0.34 -10.60 8.71
CA MET A 471 0.22 -9.71 7.56
C MET A 471 -1.00 -8.80 7.67
N SER A 472 -2.11 -9.27 8.24
CA SER A 472 -3.33 -8.46 8.41
C SER A 472 -3.12 -7.23 9.29
N VAL A 473 -2.17 -7.29 10.23
CA VAL A 473 -1.79 -6.17 11.09
C VAL A 473 -0.91 -5.16 10.35
N ILE A 474 -0.07 -5.62 9.43
CA ILE A 474 0.88 -4.77 8.69
C ILE A 474 0.25 -4.16 7.45
N ASN A 475 -0.35 -5.01 6.60
CA ASN A 475 -1.08 -4.63 5.39
C ASN A 475 -2.21 -5.65 5.15
N PHE A 476 -3.41 -5.25 5.57
CA PHE A 476 -4.62 -6.07 5.46
C PHE A 476 -5.01 -6.39 4.04
N ALA A 477 -4.90 -5.45 3.10
CA ALA A 477 -5.30 -5.69 1.71
C ALA A 477 -4.47 -6.82 1.10
N THR A 478 -3.17 -6.87 1.38
CA THR A 478 -2.32 -7.99 0.98
C THR A 478 -2.69 -9.29 1.69
N ALA A 479 -3.06 -9.23 2.97
CA ALA A 479 -3.51 -10.42 3.70
C ALA A 479 -4.85 -10.95 3.16
N GLU A 480 -5.77 -10.07 2.76
CA GLU A 480 -7.07 -10.42 2.19
C GLU A 480 -6.92 -11.04 0.80
N ILE A 481 -6.19 -10.38 -0.11
CA ILE A 481 -5.86 -10.93 -1.44
C ILE A 481 -5.08 -12.24 -1.29
N GLY A 482 -4.14 -12.28 -0.36
CA GLY A 482 -3.37 -13.46 -0.01
C GLY A 482 -4.24 -14.61 0.49
N ALA A 483 -5.21 -14.34 1.36
CA ALA A 483 -6.13 -15.33 1.91
C ALA A 483 -7.04 -15.91 0.82
N LEU A 484 -7.54 -15.08 -0.11
CA LEU A 484 -8.36 -15.53 -1.24
C LEU A 484 -7.64 -16.56 -2.12
N LEU A 485 -6.31 -16.50 -2.22
CA LEU A 485 -5.50 -17.44 -3.00
C LEU A 485 -4.97 -18.61 -2.15
N MET A 486 -4.39 -18.31 -0.98
CA MET A 486 -3.69 -19.27 -0.14
C MET A 486 -4.62 -20.21 0.61
N VAL A 487 -5.75 -19.73 1.12
CA VAL A 487 -6.66 -20.57 1.92
C VAL A 487 -7.25 -21.70 1.07
N PRO A 488 -7.81 -21.46 -0.14
CA PRO A 488 -8.26 -22.54 -1.00
C PRO A 488 -7.12 -23.51 -1.37
N MET A 489 -5.93 -23.00 -1.66
CA MET A 489 -4.76 -23.81 -2.00
C MET A 489 -4.39 -24.77 -0.87
N CYS A 490 -4.23 -24.26 0.35
CA CYS A 490 -3.86 -25.07 1.51
C CYS A 490 -4.95 -26.07 1.89
N LEU A 491 -6.24 -25.69 1.76
CA LEU A 491 -7.36 -26.59 2.09
C LEU A 491 -7.58 -27.68 1.04
N MET A 492 -7.39 -27.39 -0.25
CA MET A 492 -7.59 -28.36 -1.33
C MET A 492 -6.41 -29.32 -1.51
N ALA A 493 -5.19 -28.92 -1.12
CA ALA A 493 -3.98 -29.72 -1.24
C ALA A 493 -4.18 -31.17 -0.75
N HIS A 494 -4.06 -32.12 -1.66
CA HIS A 494 -4.27 -33.54 -1.41
C HIS A 494 -3.41 -34.36 -2.38
N PRO A 495 -2.84 -35.51 -1.96
CA PRO A 495 -1.93 -36.28 -2.80
C PRO A 495 -2.59 -36.79 -4.09
N LEU A 496 -2.02 -36.45 -5.25
CA LEU A 496 -2.58 -36.79 -6.57
C LEU A 496 -2.67 -38.31 -6.79
N LYS A 497 -1.67 -39.07 -6.32
CA LYS A 497 -1.62 -40.54 -6.49
C LYS A 497 -2.81 -41.25 -5.83
N LEU A 498 -3.35 -40.70 -4.73
CA LEU A 498 -4.53 -41.25 -4.05
C LEU A 498 -5.82 -40.99 -4.84
N ASP A 499 -5.94 -39.78 -5.39
CA ASP A 499 -7.15 -39.37 -6.12
C ASP A 499 -7.25 -40.04 -7.49
N VAL A 500 -6.13 -40.18 -8.22
CA VAL A 500 -6.08 -40.84 -9.54
C VAL A 500 -6.48 -42.32 -9.45
N LYS A 501 -6.13 -43.01 -8.36
CA LYS A 501 -6.50 -44.43 -8.15
C LYS A 501 -8.01 -44.64 -7.98
N SER A 502 -8.76 -43.61 -7.58
CA SER A 502 -10.14 -43.76 -7.10
C SER A 502 -11.24 -43.63 -8.18
N ARG A 503 -10.94 -43.20 -9.42
CA ARG A 503 -11.89 -43.03 -10.57
C ARG A 503 -13.24 -42.33 -10.28
N LYS A 504 -13.44 -41.69 -9.12
CA LYS A 504 -14.68 -40.96 -8.78
C LYS A 504 -14.63 -39.53 -9.35
N LEU A 505 -15.77 -39.03 -9.84
CA LEU A 505 -15.89 -37.66 -10.39
C LEU A 505 -15.40 -36.58 -9.42
N ARG A 506 -15.73 -36.73 -8.13
CA ARG A 506 -15.25 -35.84 -7.05
C ARG A 506 -13.73 -35.76 -6.98
N ASN A 507 -13.04 -36.89 -7.16
CA ASN A 507 -11.58 -36.95 -7.08
C ASN A 507 -10.95 -36.35 -8.34
N PHE A 508 -11.56 -36.53 -9.51
CA PHE A 508 -11.14 -35.85 -10.73
C PHE A 508 -11.25 -34.32 -10.60
N SER A 509 -12.38 -33.81 -10.08
CA SER A 509 -12.55 -32.38 -9.83
C SER A 509 -11.52 -31.82 -8.85
N ARG A 510 -11.16 -32.58 -7.82
CA ARG A 510 -10.12 -32.20 -6.85
C ARG A 510 -8.73 -32.17 -7.48
N VAL A 511 -8.41 -33.15 -8.33
CA VAL A 511 -7.14 -33.15 -9.09
C VAL A 511 -7.04 -31.92 -9.97
N ALA A 512 -8.09 -31.61 -10.74
CA ALA A 512 -8.13 -30.41 -11.57
C ALA A 512 -7.97 -29.12 -10.73
N CYS A 513 -8.67 -29.03 -9.60
CA CYS A 513 -8.57 -27.90 -8.68
C CYS A 513 -7.16 -27.76 -8.09
N ASN A 514 -6.52 -28.86 -7.68
CA ASN A 514 -5.16 -28.86 -7.13
C ASN A 514 -4.11 -28.45 -8.17
N LEU A 515 -4.28 -28.86 -9.44
CA LEU A 515 -3.40 -28.41 -10.52
C LEU A 515 -3.60 -26.93 -10.83
N ALA A 516 -4.85 -26.46 -10.90
CA ALA A 516 -5.16 -25.06 -11.14
C ALA A 516 -4.67 -24.14 -10.01
N LEU A 517 -4.97 -24.48 -8.75
CA LEU A 517 -4.51 -23.73 -7.57
C LEU A 517 -3.00 -23.84 -7.37
N GLY A 518 -2.40 -24.98 -7.72
CA GLY A 518 -0.94 -25.14 -7.72
C GLY A 518 -0.26 -24.26 -8.76
N PHE A 519 -0.87 -24.05 -9.93
CA PHE A 519 -0.33 -23.17 -10.96
C PHE A 519 -0.56 -21.68 -10.64
N ILE A 520 -1.81 -21.28 -10.38
CA ILE A 520 -2.18 -19.89 -10.07
C ILE A 520 -1.57 -19.45 -8.73
N GLY A 521 -1.38 -20.38 -7.80
CA GLY A 521 -0.75 -20.14 -6.50
C GLY A 521 0.74 -19.84 -6.52
N PHE A 522 1.43 -20.02 -7.66
CA PHE A 522 2.83 -19.66 -7.75
C PHE A 522 2.95 -18.13 -7.89
N PRO A 523 3.66 -17.39 -7.01
CA PRO A 523 3.58 -15.93 -6.99
C PRO A 523 3.87 -15.22 -8.32
N PRO A 524 4.89 -15.60 -9.11
CA PRO A 524 5.08 -15.03 -10.45
C PRO A 524 3.92 -15.31 -11.40
N THR A 525 3.33 -16.50 -11.34
CA THR A 525 2.15 -16.83 -12.16
C THR A 525 0.92 -16.07 -11.69
N ALA A 526 0.70 -15.96 -10.37
CA ALA A 526 -0.37 -15.14 -9.80
C ALA A 526 -0.28 -13.69 -10.29
N PHE A 527 0.92 -13.11 -10.27
CA PHE A 527 1.17 -11.77 -10.79
C PHE A 527 0.89 -11.64 -12.29
N LEU A 528 1.38 -12.57 -13.13
CA LEU A 528 1.16 -12.51 -14.58
C LEU A 528 -0.31 -12.71 -14.95
N VAL A 529 -1.03 -13.59 -14.24
CA VAL A 529 -2.48 -13.76 -14.39
C VAL A 529 -3.21 -12.49 -13.98
N PHE A 530 -2.85 -11.91 -12.83
CA PHE A 530 -3.42 -10.64 -12.37
C PHE A 530 -3.18 -9.54 -13.42
N LYS A 531 -1.93 -9.31 -13.82
CA LYS A 531 -1.56 -8.33 -14.84
C LYS A 531 -2.32 -8.54 -16.14
N GLY A 532 -2.41 -9.78 -16.64
CA GLY A 532 -3.14 -10.08 -17.88
C GLY A 532 -4.64 -9.89 -17.78
N VAL A 533 -5.24 -10.18 -16.63
CA VAL A 533 -6.67 -9.94 -16.38
C VAL A 533 -6.98 -8.44 -16.33
N PHE A 534 -6.08 -7.62 -15.77
CA PHE A 534 -6.37 -6.21 -15.47
C PHE A 534 -5.83 -5.22 -16.50
N GLU A 535 -4.62 -5.42 -17.02
CA GLU A 535 -3.95 -4.55 -17.98
C GLU A 535 -4.02 -5.09 -19.42
N GLY A 536 -4.39 -6.37 -19.59
CA GLY A 536 -4.40 -7.07 -20.86
C GLY A 536 -3.17 -7.97 -21.06
N PHE A 537 -3.29 -8.96 -21.94
CA PHE A 537 -2.21 -9.91 -22.22
C PHE A 537 -1.20 -9.42 -23.27
N ASP A 538 -1.49 -8.30 -23.93
CA ASP A 538 -0.65 -7.73 -24.97
C ASP A 538 0.57 -7.04 -24.34
N GLY A 539 1.77 -7.55 -24.62
CA GLY A 539 3.03 -6.95 -24.14
C GLY A 539 3.51 -7.44 -22.77
N ILE A 540 2.93 -8.50 -22.19
CA ILE A 540 3.43 -9.10 -20.95
C ILE A 540 4.80 -9.74 -21.17
N SER A 541 5.80 -9.28 -20.43
CA SER A 541 7.12 -9.87 -20.38
C SER A 541 7.35 -10.61 -19.06
N VAL A 542 8.16 -11.67 -19.09
CA VAL A 542 8.57 -12.38 -17.86
C VAL A 542 9.37 -11.45 -16.92
N GLY A 543 10.03 -10.42 -17.47
CA GLY A 543 10.76 -9.41 -16.70
C GLY A 543 9.87 -8.45 -15.94
N ASP A 544 8.57 -8.39 -16.26
CA ASP A 544 7.62 -7.50 -15.58
C ASP A 544 7.46 -7.85 -14.10
N PHE A 545 7.55 -9.14 -13.76
CA PHE A 545 7.54 -9.57 -12.37
C PHE A 545 8.76 -9.04 -11.61
N TRP A 546 9.93 -8.99 -12.25
CA TRP A 546 11.14 -8.44 -11.62
C TRP A 546 11.01 -6.95 -11.37
N ASN A 547 10.54 -6.18 -12.36
CA ASN A 547 10.31 -4.75 -12.22
C ASN A 547 9.28 -4.46 -11.10
N TRP A 548 8.23 -5.28 -11.02
CA TRP A 548 7.24 -5.18 -9.96
C TRP A 548 7.85 -5.51 -8.58
N LEU A 549 8.65 -6.58 -8.48
CA LEU A 549 9.34 -6.98 -7.26
C LEU A 549 10.31 -5.90 -6.77
N GLU A 550 11.06 -5.28 -7.69
CA GLU A 550 11.98 -4.17 -7.42
C GLU A 550 11.22 -2.92 -6.95
N SER A 551 10.07 -2.62 -7.57
CA SER A 551 9.21 -1.51 -7.17
C SER A 551 8.67 -1.68 -5.75
N ILE A 552 8.08 -2.84 -5.42
CA ILE A 552 7.55 -3.07 -4.07
C ILE A 552 8.67 -3.11 -3.02
N TRP A 553 9.88 -3.54 -3.39
CA TRP A 553 11.04 -3.48 -2.49
C TRP A 553 11.51 -2.03 -2.27
N ALA A 554 11.64 -1.23 -3.34
CA ALA A 554 12.11 0.16 -3.27
C ALA A 554 11.21 1.03 -2.40
N TRP A 555 9.91 0.74 -2.37
CA TRP A 555 8.92 1.42 -1.53
C TRP A 555 8.75 0.81 -0.13
N SER A 556 9.61 -0.13 0.27
CA SER A 556 9.48 -0.84 1.56
C SER A 556 8.08 -1.41 1.78
N SER A 557 7.49 -2.00 0.74
CA SER A 557 6.17 -2.61 0.84
C SER A 557 6.24 -3.95 1.58
N ALA A 558 5.37 -4.13 2.56
CA ALA A 558 5.20 -5.37 3.31
C ALA A 558 4.82 -6.55 2.40
N THR A 559 4.27 -6.27 1.22
CA THR A 559 3.93 -7.28 0.21
C THR A 559 5.16 -8.00 -0.31
N TYR A 560 6.32 -7.33 -0.35
CA TYR A 560 7.60 -7.98 -0.63
C TYR A 560 7.91 -9.08 0.39
N LEU A 561 7.75 -8.79 1.69
CA LEU A 561 7.94 -9.77 2.76
C LEU A 561 6.92 -10.90 2.69
N TYR A 562 5.64 -10.59 2.43
CA TYR A 562 4.58 -11.59 2.29
C TYR A 562 4.90 -12.62 1.19
N ILE A 563 5.38 -12.18 0.03
CA ILE A 563 5.70 -13.07 -1.08
C ILE A 563 6.81 -14.05 -0.69
N GLY A 564 7.91 -13.56 -0.13
CA GLY A 564 9.08 -14.39 0.19
C GLY A 564 8.93 -15.23 1.45
N MET A 565 8.27 -14.71 2.50
CA MET A 565 8.20 -15.35 3.81
C MET A 565 6.95 -16.21 4.03
N ILE A 566 5.84 -15.92 3.34
CA ILE A 566 4.55 -16.58 3.59
C ILE A 566 4.07 -17.30 2.33
N HIS A 567 3.85 -16.57 1.24
CA HIS A 567 3.21 -17.10 0.03
C HIS A 567 4.07 -18.18 -0.63
N LEU A 568 5.33 -17.88 -0.96
CA LEU A 568 6.21 -18.81 -1.67
C LEU A 568 6.53 -20.08 -0.85
N PRO A 569 6.87 -20.01 0.45
CA PRO A 569 7.06 -21.19 1.28
C PRO A 569 5.82 -22.08 1.39
N CYS A 570 4.65 -21.48 1.61
CA CYS A 570 3.40 -22.22 1.72
C CYS A 570 2.99 -22.85 0.39
N TRP A 571 3.26 -22.19 -0.74
CA TRP A 571 3.09 -22.77 -2.07
C TRP A 571 3.94 -24.04 -2.25
N ILE A 572 5.25 -23.96 -1.95
CA ILE A 572 6.15 -25.13 -2.01
C ILE A 572 5.65 -26.26 -1.13
N LEU A 573 5.22 -25.96 0.10
CA LEU A 573 4.70 -26.96 1.02
C LEU A 573 3.41 -27.62 0.51
N CYS A 574 2.52 -26.87 -0.14
CA CYS A 574 1.34 -27.42 -0.79
C CYS A 574 1.72 -28.35 -1.95
N ILE A 575 2.71 -27.96 -2.78
CA ILE A 575 3.24 -28.83 -3.84
C ILE A 575 3.85 -30.12 -3.25
N HIS A 576 4.54 -30.04 -2.11
CA HIS A 576 5.05 -31.24 -1.42
C HIS A 576 3.93 -32.18 -0.94
N VAL A 577 2.81 -31.63 -0.46
CA VAL A 577 1.63 -32.44 -0.09
C VAL A 577 0.97 -33.07 -1.31
N ILE A 578 0.86 -32.32 -2.42
CA ILE A 578 0.26 -32.77 -3.68
C ILE A 578 1.09 -33.90 -4.33
N LEU A 579 2.42 -33.79 -4.29
CA LEU A 579 3.36 -34.76 -4.87
C LEU A 579 3.77 -35.90 -3.93
N HIS A 580 3.15 -36.00 -2.75
CA HIS A 580 3.54 -36.98 -1.73
C HIS A 580 3.50 -38.42 -2.29
N PRO A 581 4.60 -39.21 -2.16
CA PRO A 581 4.59 -40.62 -2.54
C PRO A 581 3.63 -41.37 -1.60
N CYS A 582 2.59 -42.00 -2.15
CA CYS A 582 1.55 -42.70 -1.40
C CYS A 582 1.49 -44.17 -1.78
#